data_AF-A0A9P4LY98-F1
#
_entry.id   AF-A0A9P4LY98-F1
#
_cell.length_a   1.000
_cell.length_b   1.000
_cell.length_c   1.000
_cell.angle_alpha   90.00
_cell.angle_beta   90.00
_cell.angle_gamma   90.00
#
_symmetry.space_group_name_H-M   'P 1'
#
loop_
_entity.id
_entity.type
_entity.pdbx_description
1 polymer ?
#
loop_
_entity_poly.entity_id
_entity_poly.type
_entity_poly.pdbx_seq_one_letter_code
_entity_poly.pdbx_strand_id
1 'polypeptide(L)'
;MATELKTTSPPLTPLIAALSLHPTLEAALHLLNADLPSAHFLVRHMQAAPAYEGMLLHGILHRLEGDYDNARAWYADVWANGDKEKPVRAGEGRQLIEYAWEVEGEKAKRAADGFLDTVQELKQGKKGELGVDGRRELEGRSRREIERVLEWCANKFGTGRWEDASSAWKQPDTNQAGMDMVTGDKGLRKF
;
A
#
# COMPACT_ATOMS: atom_id res chain seq x y z
N MET A 1 -5.67 -29.16 -2.70
CA MET A 1 -6.40 -28.34 -3.69
C MET A 1 -5.59 -27.08 -3.90
N ALA A 2 -5.12 -26.82 -5.11
CA ALA A 2 -4.45 -25.57 -5.44
C ALA A 2 -5.50 -24.45 -5.32
N THR A 3 -5.28 -23.51 -4.40
CA THR A 3 -6.00 -22.25 -4.40
C THR A 3 -5.78 -21.62 -5.77
N GLU A 4 -6.85 -21.42 -6.54
CA GLU A 4 -6.78 -20.66 -7.79
C GLU A 4 -6.03 -19.36 -7.49
N LEU A 5 -4.92 -19.14 -8.20
CA LEU A 5 -4.29 -17.82 -8.25
C LEU A 5 -5.41 -16.84 -8.56
N LYS A 6 -5.57 -15.83 -7.71
CA LYS A 6 -6.57 -14.78 -7.92
C LYS A 6 -6.17 -14.02 -9.18
N THR A 7 -6.65 -14.50 -10.32
CA THR A 7 -6.31 -13.95 -11.63
C THR A 7 -6.97 -12.59 -11.75
N THR A 8 -6.23 -11.63 -12.28
CA THR A 8 -6.78 -10.35 -12.70
C THR A 8 -8.06 -10.55 -13.52
N SER A 9 -9.05 -9.67 -13.36
CA SER A 9 -10.20 -9.63 -14.28
C SER A 9 -10.00 -8.49 -15.28
N PRO A 10 -9.50 -8.75 -16.50
CA PRO A 10 -9.22 -7.71 -17.48
C PRO A 10 -10.43 -6.82 -17.82
N PRO A 11 -11.69 -7.33 -17.87
CA PRO A 11 -12.85 -6.48 -18.10
C PRO A 11 -13.09 -5.44 -17.01
N LEU A 12 -12.61 -5.65 -15.78
CA LEU A 12 -12.77 -4.68 -14.69
C LEU A 12 -11.79 -3.51 -14.79
N THR A 13 -10.60 -3.69 -15.37
CA THR A 13 -9.60 -2.62 -15.53
C THR A 13 -10.15 -1.35 -16.18
N PRO A 14 -10.77 -1.39 -17.39
CA PRO A 14 -11.33 -0.18 -17.99
C PRO A 14 -12.55 0.35 -17.24
N LEU A 15 -13.31 -0.51 -16.56
CA LEU A 15 -14.46 -0.09 -15.76
C LEU A 15 -14.02 0.68 -14.51
N ILE A 16 -12.94 0.25 -13.85
CA ILE A 16 -12.34 0.94 -12.71
C ILE A 16 -11.88 2.34 -13.14
N ALA A 17 -11.11 2.44 -14.22
CA ALA A 17 -10.64 3.73 -14.75
C ALA A 17 -11.81 4.65 -15.16
N ALA A 18 -12.88 4.09 -15.74
CA ALA A 18 -14.06 4.85 -16.15
C ALA A 18 -14.84 5.48 -14.97
N LEU A 19 -14.63 5.03 -13.73
CA LEU A 19 -15.22 5.66 -12.55
C LEU A 19 -14.66 7.08 -12.32
N SER A 20 -13.47 7.38 -12.84
CA SER A 20 -12.78 8.67 -12.66
C SER A 20 -12.72 9.05 -11.17
N LEU A 21 -12.30 8.14 -10.29
CA LEU A 21 -12.20 8.41 -8.86
C LEU A 21 -10.92 9.19 -8.52
N HIS A 22 -10.77 9.57 -7.25
CA HIS A 22 -9.46 9.97 -6.74
C HIS A 22 -8.41 8.87 -7.06
N PRO A 23 -7.20 9.21 -7.56
CA PRO A 23 -6.20 8.22 -7.97
C PRO A 23 -5.87 7.14 -6.93
N THR A 24 -5.86 7.51 -5.66
CA THR A 24 -5.73 6.56 -4.54
C THR A 24 -6.84 5.50 -4.49
N LEU A 25 -8.11 5.90 -4.66
CA LEU A 25 -9.24 4.97 -4.69
C LEU A 25 -9.15 4.05 -5.91
N GLU A 26 -8.82 4.62 -7.08
CA GLU A 26 -8.62 3.87 -8.31
C GLU A 26 -7.48 2.84 -8.15
N ALA A 27 -6.34 3.24 -7.58
CA ALA A 27 -5.22 2.34 -7.31
C ALA A 27 -5.61 1.18 -6.37
N ALA A 28 -6.37 1.46 -5.32
CA ALA A 28 -6.86 0.42 -4.41
C ALA A 28 -7.81 -0.58 -5.10
N LEU A 29 -8.68 -0.10 -6.01
CA LEU A 29 -9.53 -0.97 -6.82
C LEU A 29 -8.72 -1.84 -7.78
N HIS A 30 -7.68 -1.29 -8.42
CA HIS A 30 -6.77 -2.08 -9.24
C HIS A 30 -6.01 -3.15 -8.42
N LEU A 31 -5.57 -2.84 -7.19
CA LEU A 31 -4.97 -3.83 -6.28
C LEU A 31 -5.95 -4.96 -5.94
N LEU A 32 -7.22 -4.64 -5.65
CA LEU A 32 -8.26 -5.64 -5.41
C LEU A 32 -8.55 -6.51 -6.65
N ASN A 33 -8.42 -5.92 -7.85
CA ASN A 33 -8.51 -6.62 -9.13
C ASN A 33 -7.22 -7.35 -9.52
N ALA A 34 -6.17 -7.36 -8.68
CA ALA A 34 -4.84 -7.89 -9.03
C ALA A 34 -4.27 -7.30 -10.33
N ASP A 35 -4.66 -6.08 -10.69
CA ASP A 35 -4.13 -5.31 -11.81
C ASP A 35 -2.94 -4.45 -11.34
N LEU A 36 -1.84 -5.13 -11.03
CA LEU A 36 -0.65 -4.49 -10.47
C LEU A 36 -0.04 -3.42 -11.39
N PRO A 37 0.01 -3.57 -12.72
CA PRO A 37 0.53 -2.52 -13.60
C PRO A 37 -0.24 -1.20 -13.49
N SER A 38 -1.57 -1.24 -13.50
CA SER A 38 -2.41 -0.04 -13.35
C SER A 38 -2.26 0.58 -11.96
N ALA A 39 -2.25 -0.26 -10.92
CA ALA A 39 -2.01 0.21 -9.55
C ALA A 39 -0.63 0.88 -9.43
N HIS A 40 0.43 0.26 -9.95
CA HIS A 40 1.79 0.78 -9.94
C HIS A 40 1.88 2.11 -10.69
N PHE A 41 1.21 2.22 -11.84
CA PHE A 41 1.15 3.47 -12.61
C PHE A 41 0.54 4.62 -11.81
N LEU A 42 -0.46 4.36 -10.96
CA LEU A 42 -1.09 5.39 -10.15
C LEU A 42 -0.24 5.75 -8.92
N VAL A 43 0.17 4.75 -8.12
CA VAL A 43 0.88 5.01 -6.85
C VAL A 43 2.28 5.61 -7.04
N ARG A 44 2.91 5.42 -8.21
CA ARG A 44 4.16 6.12 -8.53
C ARG A 44 4.01 7.64 -8.63
N HIS A 45 2.78 8.17 -8.71
CA HIS A 45 2.52 9.61 -8.70
C HIS A 45 2.21 10.16 -7.30
N MET A 46 2.18 9.30 -6.28
CA MET A 46 1.77 9.61 -4.90
C MET A 46 2.80 9.03 -3.92
N GLN A 47 4.06 9.43 -4.08
CA GLN A 47 5.24 8.84 -3.44
C GLN A 47 5.77 9.66 -2.25
N ALA A 48 5.18 10.83 -1.98
CA ALA A 48 5.63 11.70 -0.90
C ALA A 48 4.45 12.23 -0.07
N ALA A 49 4.77 12.65 1.16
CA ALA A 49 3.83 13.36 2.00
C ALA A 49 3.27 14.60 1.26
N PRO A 50 1.98 14.95 1.46
CA PRO A 50 1.02 14.30 2.35
C PRO A 50 0.19 13.17 1.69
N ALA A 51 0.67 12.52 0.61
CA ALA A 51 -0.07 11.45 -0.07
C ALA A 51 0.08 10.07 0.61
N TYR A 52 -0.17 10.01 1.92
CA TYR A 52 0.08 8.83 2.76
C TYR A 52 -0.69 7.59 2.32
N GLU A 53 -1.90 7.76 1.81
CA GLU A 53 -2.71 6.65 1.30
C GLU A 53 -2.07 6.04 0.05
N GLY A 54 -1.60 6.88 -0.89
CA GLY A 54 -0.87 6.41 -2.06
C GLY A 54 0.43 5.70 -1.69
N MET A 55 1.17 6.24 -0.71
CA MET A 55 2.38 5.63 -0.17
C MET A 55 2.11 4.26 0.48
N LEU A 56 1.03 4.14 1.27
CA LEU A 56 0.65 2.86 1.90
C LEU A 56 0.21 1.84 0.86
N LEU A 57 -0.58 2.24 -0.14
CA LEU A 57 -0.97 1.38 -1.26
C LEU A 57 0.25 0.91 -2.06
N HIS A 58 1.29 1.73 -2.18
CA HIS A 58 2.58 1.35 -2.77
C HIS A 58 3.27 0.23 -1.96
N GLY A 59 3.26 0.34 -0.63
CA GLY A 59 3.75 -0.73 0.23
C GLY A 59 2.94 -2.03 0.09
N ILE A 60 1.61 -1.92 -0.03
CA ILE A 60 0.72 -3.08 -0.28
C ILE A 60 1.03 -3.70 -1.65
N LEU A 61 1.27 -2.89 -2.67
CA LEU A 61 1.63 -3.33 -4.01
C LEU A 61 2.90 -4.18 -3.99
N HIS A 62 4.00 -3.68 -3.42
CA HIS A 62 5.25 -4.43 -3.35
C HIS A 62 5.15 -5.69 -2.49
N ARG A 63 4.30 -5.69 -1.45
CA ARG A 63 3.97 -6.91 -0.71
C ARG A 63 3.35 -7.98 -1.63
N LEU A 64 2.46 -7.60 -2.53
CA LEU A 64 1.83 -8.54 -3.48
C LEU A 64 2.86 -9.08 -4.49
N GLU A 65 3.77 -8.23 -4.96
CA GLU A 65 4.90 -8.61 -5.83
C GLU A 65 5.87 -9.57 -5.12
N GLY A 66 5.95 -9.47 -3.79
CA GLY A 66 6.89 -10.24 -2.96
C GLY A 66 8.19 -9.49 -2.67
N ASP A 67 8.24 -8.20 -2.95
CA ASP A 67 9.31 -7.30 -2.54
C ASP A 67 9.01 -6.73 -1.14
N TYR A 68 9.32 -7.55 -0.13
CA TYR A 68 9.00 -7.24 1.26
C TYR A 68 9.89 -6.14 1.84
N ASP A 69 11.10 -5.95 1.32
CA ASP A 69 12.01 -4.91 1.80
C ASP A 69 11.48 -3.53 1.38
N ASN A 70 11.05 -3.39 0.13
CA ASN A 70 10.34 -2.19 -0.33
C ASN A 70 9.01 -1.98 0.39
N ALA A 71 8.23 -3.05 0.59
CA ALA A 71 6.97 -2.95 1.34
C ALA A 71 7.19 -2.36 2.75
N ARG A 72 8.20 -2.84 3.49
CA ARG A 72 8.54 -2.32 4.82
C ARG A 72 9.00 -0.87 4.78
N ALA A 73 9.78 -0.49 3.77
CA ALA A 73 10.23 0.89 3.62
C ALA A 73 9.04 1.84 3.51
N TRP A 74 8.06 1.53 2.65
CA TRP A 74 6.84 2.34 2.51
C TRP A 74 6.03 2.41 3.81
N TYR A 75 5.84 1.29 4.50
CA TYR A 75 5.11 1.28 5.78
C TYR A 75 5.83 2.12 6.84
N ALA A 76 7.17 2.07 6.87
CA ALA A 76 7.97 2.87 7.77
C ALA A 76 7.88 4.37 7.44
N ASP A 77 7.90 4.75 6.18
CA ASP A 77 7.77 6.15 5.76
C ASP A 77 6.38 6.70 6.07
N VAL A 78 5.31 5.94 5.83
CA VAL A 78 3.94 6.32 6.21
C VAL A 78 3.85 6.48 7.73
N TRP A 79 4.38 5.52 8.51
CA TRP A 79 4.41 5.61 9.97
C TRP A 79 5.17 6.83 10.48
N ALA A 80 6.28 7.18 9.83
CA ALA A 80 7.08 8.35 10.13
C ALA A 80 6.50 9.65 9.56
N ASN A 81 5.32 9.60 8.94
CA ASN A 81 4.63 10.73 8.36
C ASN A 81 5.40 11.39 7.19
N GLY A 82 6.09 10.59 6.39
CA GLY A 82 6.72 10.99 5.12
C GLY A 82 8.24 11.10 5.17
N ASP A 83 8.81 11.18 6.38
CA ASP A 83 10.26 11.29 6.57
C ASP A 83 10.68 10.49 7.81
N LYS A 84 11.29 9.33 7.58
CA LYS A 84 11.83 8.47 8.65
C LYS A 84 13.04 9.06 9.37
N GLU A 85 13.74 10.02 8.76
CA GLU A 85 14.86 10.73 9.41
C GLU A 85 14.33 11.85 10.33
N LYS A 86 13.17 12.42 10.01
CA LYS A 86 12.50 13.47 10.80
C LYS A 86 11.04 13.12 11.11
N PRO A 87 10.80 12.06 11.91
CA PRO A 87 9.45 11.54 12.11
C PRO A 87 8.57 12.54 12.87
N VAL A 88 7.36 12.77 12.34
CA VAL A 88 6.31 13.52 13.04
C VAL A 88 5.41 12.54 13.78
N ARG A 89 5.46 12.55 15.12
CA ARG A 89 4.77 11.55 15.95
C ARG A 89 3.24 11.64 15.90
N ALA A 90 2.67 12.80 15.59
CA ALA A 90 1.24 13.05 15.49
C ALA A 90 0.89 13.50 14.08
N GLY A 91 0.94 12.57 13.13
CA GLY A 91 0.72 12.83 11.72
C GLY A 91 -0.32 11.89 11.10
N GLU A 92 -0.91 12.32 10.00
CA GLU A 92 -1.97 11.60 9.30
C GLU A 92 -1.51 10.21 8.84
N GLY A 93 -0.25 10.05 8.42
CA GLY A 93 0.28 8.74 8.04
C GLY A 93 0.26 7.72 9.18
N ARG A 94 0.53 8.17 10.41
CA ARG A 94 0.42 7.33 11.61
C ARG A 94 -1.04 6.95 11.89
N GLN A 95 -1.94 7.93 11.83
CA GLN A 95 -3.38 7.72 12.03
C GLN A 95 -3.96 6.73 11.02
N LEU A 96 -3.51 6.79 9.77
CA LEU A 96 -3.88 5.85 8.72
C LEU A 96 -3.47 4.41 9.06
N ILE A 97 -2.24 4.20 9.54
CA ILE A 97 -1.78 2.86 9.97
C ILE A 97 -2.59 2.36 11.17
N GLU A 98 -2.80 3.20 12.18
CA GLU A 98 -3.61 2.86 13.36
C GLU A 98 -5.06 2.50 12.97
N TYR A 99 -5.65 3.24 12.02
CA TYR A 99 -6.98 3.00 11.50
C TYR A 99 -7.08 1.71 10.67
N ALA A 100 -6.09 1.45 9.82
CA ALA A 100 -6.06 0.27 8.94
C ALA A 100 -5.82 -1.03 9.72
N TRP A 101 -5.05 -0.96 10.80
CA TRP A 101 -4.71 -2.10 11.65
C TRP A 101 -5.59 -2.22 12.89
N GLU A 102 -6.51 -1.26 13.11
CA GLU A 102 -7.47 -1.22 14.22
C GLU A 102 -6.81 -1.34 15.61
N VAL A 103 -5.60 -0.79 15.72
CA VAL A 103 -4.77 -0.84 16.91
C VAL A 103 -4.06 0.49 17.06
N GLU A 104 -3.95 1.00 18.28
CA GLU A 104 -3.35 2.30 18.55
C GLU A 104 -1.84 2.23 18.84
N GLY A 105 -1.15 3.32 18.54
CA GLY A 105 0.23 3.53 18.92
C GLY A 105 1.20 2.56 18.27
N GLU A 106 2.37 2.38 18.89
CA GLU A 106 3.43 1.50 18.37
C GLU A 106 2.99 0.05 18.13
N LYS A 107 1.89 -0.39 18.75
CA LYS A 107 1.30 -1.71 18.50
C LYS A 107 0.78 -1.84 17.07
N ALA A 108 0.30 -0.76 16.45
CA ALA A 108 -0.13 -0.74 15.06
C ALA A 108 1.03 -1.06 14.11
N LYS A 109 2.15 -0.35 14.28
CA LYS A 109 3.38 -0.58 13.49
C LYS A 109 3.90 -2.01 13.66
N ARG A 110 3.95 -2.51 14.89
CA ARG A 110 4.35 -3.90 15.17
C ARG A 110 3.40 -4.92 14.53
N ALA A 111 2.10 -4.65 14.53
CA ALA A 111 1.12 -5.53 13.90
C ALA A 111 1.31 -5.59 12.38
N ALA A 112 1.58 -4.45 11.75
CA ALA A 112 1.83 -4.35 10.32
C ALA A 112 3.15 -5.05 9.91
N ASP A 113 4.24 -4.79 10.64
CA ASP A 113 5.54 -5.43 10.39
C ASP A 113 5.48 -6.94 10.60
N GLY A 114 4.85 -7.38 11.69
CA GLY A 114 4.70 -8.82 11.98
C GLY A 114 3.82 -9.54 10.97
N PHE A 115 2.87 -8.83 10.34
CA PHE A 115 2.13 -9.37 9.21
C PHE A 115 3.03 -9.53 7.98
N LEU A 116 3.83 -8.52 7.62
CA LEU A 116 4.80 -8.63 6.53
C LEU A 116 5.79 -9.78 6.76
N ASP A 117 6.31 -9.94 7.99
CA ASP A 117 7.16 -11.09 8.39
C ASP A 117 6.46 -12.41 8.09
N THR A 118 5.20 -12.54 8.54
CA THR A 118 4.46 -13.78 8.40
C THR A 118 4.17 -14.11 6.94
N VAL A 119 3.81 -13.12 6.12
CA VAL A 119 3.56 -13.33 4.67
C VAL A 119 4.86 -13.68 3.94
N GLN A 120 5.97 -13.01 4.28
CA GLN A 120 7.30 -13.31 3.74
C GLN A 120 7.75 -14.73 4.08
N GLU A 121 7.66 -15.13 5.35
CA GLU A 121 7.99 -16.49 5.82
C GLU A 121 7.15 -17.55 5.11
N LEU A 122 5.85 -17.29 4.91
CA LEU A 122 4.94 -18.19 4.20
C LEU A 122 5.34 -18.33 2.73
N LYS A 123 5.65 -17.23 2.03
CA LYS A 123 6.07 -17.26 0.62
C LYS A 123 7.46 -17.91 0.44
N GLN A 124 8.32 -17.83 1.45
CA GLN A 124 9.64 -18.48 1.47
C GLN A 124 9.62 -19.92 1.99
N GLY A 125 8.47 -20.45 2.44
CA GLY A 125 8.36 -21.81 3.00
C GLY A 125 9.06 -22.01 4.35
N LYS A 126 9.36 -20.93 5.09
CA LYS A 126 10.10 -20.96 6.37
C LYS A 126 9.22 -21.16 7.59
N LYS A 127 7.95 -20.72 7.52
CA LYS A 127 6.94 -21.14 8.48
C LYS A 127 6.47 -22.52 8.06
N GLY A 128 6.62 -23.52 8.94
CA GLY A 128 5.95 -24.82 8.77
C GLY A 128 4.49 -24.57 8.38
N GLU A 129 3.94 -25.43 7.50
CA GLU A 129 2.67 -25.18 6.80
C GLU A 129 1.66 -24.50 7.71
N LEU A 130 1.48 -23.18 7.52
CA LEU A 130 0.39 -22.46 8.15
C LEU A 130 -0.86 -23.26 7.80
N GLY A 131 -1.51 -23.82 8.83
CA GLY A 131 -2.72 -24.59 8.68
C GLY A 131 -3.79 -23.75 7.99
N VAL A 132 -4.85 -24.41 7.51
CA VAL A 132 -5.94 -23.75 6.78
C VAL A 132 -6.47 -22.53 7.53
N ASP A 133 -6.65 -22.63 8.84
CA ASP A 133 -7.14 -21.54 9.68
C ASP A 133 -6.18 -20.35 9.74
N GLY A 134 -4.87 -20.61 9.83
CA GLY A 134 -3.86 -19.55 9.83
C GLY A 134 -3.73 -18.84 8.49
N ARG A 135 -3.88 -19.56 7.36
CA ARG A 135 -3.95 -18.93 6.04
C ARG A 135 -5.20 -18.06 5.91
N ARG A 136 -6.34 -18.57 6.37
CA ARG A 136 -7.61 -17.83 6.38
C ARG A 136 -7.54 -16.57 7.24
N GLU A 137 -6.87 -16.64 8.39
CA GLU A 137 -6.64 -15.47 9.24
C GLU A 137 -5.77 -14.43 8.53
N LEU A 138 -4.68 -14.84 7.87
CA LEU A 138 -3.81 -13.94 7.10
C LEU A 138 -4.55 -13.27 5.93
N GLU A 139 -5.34 -14.05 5.18
CA GLU A 139 -6.20 -13.50 4.12
C GLU A 139 -7.20 -12.50 4.68
N GLY A 140 -7.82 -12.81 5.83
CA GLY A 140 -8.74 -11.92 6.53
C GLY A 140 -8.07 -10.62 6.97
N ARG A 141 -6.84 -10.68 7.48
CA ARG A 141 -6.07 -9.47 7.86
C ARG A 141 -5.67 -8.65 6.63
N SER A 142 -5.20 -9.29 5.57
CA SER A 142 -4.88 -8.62 4.30
C SER A 142 -6.09 -7.92 3.70
N ARG A 143 -7.27 -8.57 3.74
CA ARG A 143 -8.52 -8.02 3.25
C ARG A 143 -8.96 -6.82 4.10
N ARG A 144 -8.98 -6.98 5.42
CA ARG A 144 -9.37 -5.90 6.34
C ARG A 144 -8.49 -4.66 6.14
N GLU A 145 -7.18 -4.82 6.01
CA GLU A 145 -6.29 -3.67 5.78
C GLU A 145 -6.71 -2.85 4.55
N ILE A 146 -6.89 -3.49 3.38
CA ILE A 146 -7.25 -2.76 2.16
C ILE A 146 -8.68 -2.20 2.22
N GLU A 147 -9.62 -2.89 2.87
CA GLU A 147 -10.98 -2.38 3.12
C GLU A 147 -10.95 -1.11 3.97
N ARG A 148 -10.14 -1.09 5.04
CA ARG A 148 -10.00 0.09 5.91
C ARG A 148 -9.29 1.23 5.19
N VAL A 149 -8.26 0.96 4.39
CA VAL A 149 -7.63 2.00 3.55
C VAL A 149 -8.63 2.58 2.55
N LEU A 150 -9.46 1.75 1.91
CA LEU A 150 -10.52 2.20 1.02
C LEU A 150 -11.56 3.07 1.73
N GLU A 151 -12.01 2.66 2.92
CA GLU A 151 -12.95 3.42 3.73
C GLU A 151 -12.38 4.78 4.13
N TRP A 152 -11.12 4.81 4.57
CA TRP A 152 -10.40 6.05 4.84
C TRP A 152 -10.37 6.97 3.63
N CYS A 153 -10.00 6.44 2.47
CA CYS A 153 -9.95 7.20 1.22
C CYS A 153 -11.33 7.72 0.81
N ALA A 154 -12.38 6.90 0.93
CA ALA A 154 -13.74 7.29 0.60
C ALA A 154 -14.24 8.41 1.53
N ASN A 155 -13.90 8.37 2.82
CA ASN A 155 -14.22 9.42 3.78
C ASN A 155 -13.45 10.72 3.51
N LYS A 156 -12.17 10.62 3.12
CA LYS A 156 -11.30 11.78 2.89
C LYS A 156 -11.54 12.46 1.55
N PHE A 157 -11.67 11.68 0.47
CA PHE A 157 -11.71 12.17 -0.90
C PHE A 157 -13.13 12.15 -1.50
N GLY A 158 -14.07 11.44 -0.86
CA GLY A 158 -15.37 11.14 -1.45
C GLY A 158 -15.30 10.02 -2.49
N THR A 159 -16.47 9.60 -2.98
CA THR A 159 -16.63 8.56 -4.03
C THR A 159 -17.17 9.12 -5.34
N GLY A 160 -17.24 10.45 -5.44
CA GLY A 160 -17.65 11.14 -6.66
C GLY A 160 -16.57 11.11 -7.73
N ARG A 161 -16.95 11.54 -8.94
CA ARG A 161 -16.00 11.71 -10.03
C ARG A 161 -15.05 12.88 -9.74
N TRP A 162 -13.79 12.70 -10.12
CA TRP A 162 -12.72 13.67 -10.10
C TRP A 162 -12.25 13.90 -11.54
N GLU A 163 -12.64 15.04 -12.10
CA GLU A 163 -12.31 15.40 -13.49
C GLU A 163 -10.86 15.89 -13.62
N ASP A 164 -10.32 16.51 -12.57
CA ASP A 164 -8.91 16.90 -12.47
C ASP A 164 -8.32 16.35 -11.17
N ALA A 165 -7.41 15.38 -11.30
CA ALA A 165 -6.74 14.73 -10.19
C ALA A 165 -5.30 15.22 -9.98
N SER A 166 -4.86 16.26 -10.70
CA SER A 166 -3.48 16.76 -10.66
C SER A 166 -3.01 17.14 -9.25
N SER A 167 -3.93 17.60 -8.40
CA SER A 167 -3.62 17.96 -7.01
C SER A 167 -3.25 16.78 -6.12
N ALA A 168 -3.63 15.55 -6.48
CA ALA A 168 -3.25 14.34 -5.75
C ALA A 168 -1.81 13.93 -6.02
N TRP A 169 -1.20 14.40 -7.10
CA TRP A 169 0.15 13.99 -7.46
C TRP A 169 1.16 14.65 -6.52
N LYS A 170 1.90 13.81 -5.80
CA LYS A 170 2.93 14.22 -4.84
C LYS A 170 4.17 13.37 -5.08
N GLN A 171 5.15 14.00 -5.72
CA GLN A 171 6.49 13.47 -5.89
C GLN A 171 7.39 14.07 -4.82
N PRO A 172 8.44 13.35 -4.37
CA PRO A 172 9.47 13.96 -3.55
C PRO A 172 10.18 15.08 -4.31
N ASP A 173 10.62 16.12 -3.60
CA ASP A 173 11.39 17.21 -4.19
C ASP A 173 12.63 16.66 -4.90
N THR A 174 12.87 17.16 -6.12
CA THR A 174 13.83 16.63 -7.12
C THR A 174 15.30 16.85 -6.76
N ASN A 175 15.65 16.96 -5.48
CA ASN A 175 17.04 16.92 -5.08
C ASN A 175 17.55 15.50 -5.34
N GLN A 176 18.72 15.37 -5.97
CA GLN A 176 19.30 14.10 -6.45
C GLN A 176 19.20 12.95 -5.41
N ALA A 177 19.34 13.25 -4.12
CA ALA A 177 19.18 12.28 -3.03
C ALA A 177 17.75 11.73 -2.87
N GLY A 178 16.72 12.55 -3.08
CA GLY A 178 15.32 12.13 -3.10
C GLY A 178 15.00 11.28 -4.33
N MET A 179 15.56 11.63 -5.48
CA MET A 179 15.42 10.83 -6.70
C MET A 179 16.16 9.49 -6.62
N ASP A 180 17.37 9.43 -6.06
CA ASP A 180 18.12 8.17 -5.91
C ASP A 180 17.41 7.17 -4.98
N MET A 181 16.65 7.67 -4.00
CA MET A 181 15.78 6.88 -3.12
C MET A 181 14.48 6.44 -3.80
N VAL A 182 14.15 6.94 -4.99
CA VAL A 182 12.84 6.83 -5.65
C VAL A 182 12.92 6.36 -7.10
N THR A 183 14.12 6.32 -7.70
CA THR A 183 14.33 5.95 -9.11
C THR A 183 15.65 5.21 -9.35
N GLY A 184 16.52 5.05 -8.34
CA GLY A 184 17.92 4.69 -8.56
C GLY A 184 18.32 3.29 -8.09
N ASP A 185 19.03 2.59 -8.97
CA ASP A 185 19.72 1.30 -8.79
C ASP A 185 20.66 1.16 -7.55
N LYS A 186 20.79 2.22 -6.75
CA LYS A 186 21.65 2.36 -5.58
C LYS A 186 20.91 2.65 -4.27
N GLY A 187 19.60 2.91 -4.32
CA GLY A 187 18.74 3.02 -3.13
C GLY A 187 18.14 1.66 -2.75
N LEU A 188 17.62 1.54 -1.52
CA LEU A 188 16.80 0.39 -1.11
C LEU A 188 15.50 0.26 -1.93
N ARG A 189 15.19 1.24 -2.79
CA ARG A 189 14.01 1.24 -3.67
C ARG A 189 14.42 1.03 -5.12
N LYS A 190 14.46 -0.22 -5.56
CA LYS A 190 14.53 -0.60 -6.98
C LYS A 190 13.10 -0.78 -7.50
N PHE A 191 12.84 -0.30 -8.72
CA PHE A 191 11.56 -0.39 -9.44
C PHE A 191 11.75 -1.27 -10.69
#